data_AF-A0A2T6FNN2-F1
#
_entry.id   AF-A0A2T6FNN2-F1
#
_cell.length_a   1.000
_cell.length_b   1.000
_cell.length_c   1.000
_cell.angle_alpha   90.00
_cell.angle_beta   90.00
_cell.angle_gamma   90.00
#
_symmetry.space_group_name_H-M   'P 1'
#
loop_
_entity.id
_entity.type
_entity.pdbx_description
1 polymer ?
#
loop_
_entity_poly.entity_id
_entity_poly.type
_entity_poly.pdbx_seq_one_letter_code
_entity_poly.pdbx_strand_id
1 'polypeptide(L)'
;MVKQPKHYFEAILGINAPWSVQDVSIDEKSRIIHVELAYLVEKSRFSFFSKSQEANNNKIADAGFSKRWLHTGFGNYSCHIVSNFYDQTISGSGIGKDSLLQPGFLGDANRNYTHELRQQVSLLHFRSIAPDAIANTLRIEQQAVEEIISDVEKTPESYRLATCLPMESDPIWESMIYDKFHLRTQLFSLKLLLSKLKLTMIDPKVETKLGDSVNELRKFFISHANSLDAELSQICALSTKKQSVEERRSTVTKLVLPSLKNSIWLKLISAKIDLGSNNMPLNLFLVRLRHAFQNTQDNNVRVDILNQLREFFRKNARNLKQELILINKIMNDPEEHQISLPDERNDIWKRILKDDTFIPSSHIAYKLLLSNLRSQILMNPDPVVELNAVRRVRDFIKHNQRFMQQELRMVMSNGYSH
;
A
#
# COMPACT_ATOMS: atom_id res chain seq x y z
N MET A 1 5.79 -37.73 40.12
CA MET A 1 5.75 -36.41 39.47
C MET A 1 7.18 -36.01 39.13
N VAL A 2 7.52 -36.00 37.84
CA VAL A 2 8.84 -35.52 37.38
C VAL A 2 8.81 -34.00 37.48
N LYS A 3 9.66 -33.39 38.32
CA LYS A 3 9.82 -31.93 38.34
C LYS A 3 10.39 -31.51 36.99
N GLN A 4 9.51 -31.00 36.12
CA GLN A 4 9.92 -30.53 34.80
C GLN A 4 10.78 -29.27 34.95
N PRO A 5 11.76 -29.05 34.06
CA PRO A 5 12.68 -27.94 34.22
C PRO A 5 11.98 -26.63 33.82
N LYS A 6 11.50 -25.89 34.83
CA LYS A 6 10.72 -24.64 34.69
C LYS A 6 11.37 -23.61 33.76
N HIS A 7 12.70 -23.53 33.78
CA HIS A 7 13.48 -22.62 32.94
C HIS A 7 13.28 -22.83 31.43
N TYR A 8 12.95 -24.05 30.98
CA TYR A 8 12.64 -24.27 29.56
C TYR A 8 11.32 -23.62 29.18
N PHE A 9 10.30 -23.74 30.03
CA PHE A 9 9.01 -23.07 29.80
C PHE A 9 9.14 -21.56 29.85
N GLU A 10 9.96 -21.03 30.76
CA GLU A 10 10.26 -19.61 30.82
C GLU A 10 10.89 -19.11 29.50
N ALA A 11 11.93 -19.80 29.02
CA ALA A 11 12.59 -19.44 27.77
C ALA A 11 11.66 -19.55 26.55
N ILE A 12 10.87 -20.62 26.46
CA ILE A 12 9.98 -20.88 25.32
C ILE A 12 8.82 -19.86 25.27
N LEU A 13 8.23 -19.54 26.42
CA LEU A 13 7.12 -18.58 26.54
C LEU A 13 7.60 -17.12 26.55
N GLY A 14 8.90 -16.87 26.51
CA GLY A 14 9.48 -15.54 26.66
C GLY A 14 9.19 -14.90 28.02
N ILE A 15 8.97 -15.70 29.06
CA ILE A 15 8.70 -15.22 30.42
C ILE A 15 10.03 -14.75 31.01
N ASN A 16 10.06 -13.47 31.36
CA ASN A 16 11.20 -12.82 31.97
C ASN A 16 10.79 -12.11 33.26
N ALA A 17 11.76 -11.85 34.13
CA ALA A 17 11.55 -11.05 35.33
C ALA A 17 10.80 -9.74 34.99
N PRO A 18 9.81 -9.32 35.79
CA PRO A 18 9.45 -9.83 37.15
C PRO A 18 8.57 -11.10 37.17
N TRP A 19 8.29 -11.72 36.02
CA TRP A 19 7.51 -12.96 35.94
C TRP A 19 8.39 -14.19 36.07
N SER A 20 7.82 -15.27 36.61
CA SER A 20 8.47 -16.57 36.70
C SER A 20 7.42 -17.69 36.64
N VAL A 21 7.83 -18.87 36.21
CA VAL A 21 6.96 -20.06 36.22
C VAL A 21 6.94 -20.65 37.62
N GLN A 22 5.78 -20.58 38.26
CA GLN A 22 5.56 -21.14 39.60
C GLN A 22 5.45 -22.65 39.54
N ASP A 23 4.64 -23.19 38.62
CA ASP A 23 4.48 -24.63 38.44
C ASP A 23 4.09 -24.98 37.00
N VAL A 24 4.35 -26.23 36.61
CA VAL A 24 3.91 -26.77 35.33
C VAL A 24 3.29 -28.13 35.57
N SER A 25 2.01 -28.27 35.22
CA SER A 25 1.33 -29.55 35.23
C SER A 25 1.02 -30.00 33.79
N ILE A 26 1.29 -31.26 33.50
CA ILE A 26 1.06 -31.86 32.19
C ILE A 26 0.07 -33.00 32.38
N ASP A 27 -1.12 -32.86 31.81
CA ASP A 27 -2.08 -33.94 31.71
C ASP A 27 -1.88 -34.67 30.38
N GLU A 28 -1.23 -35.83 30.44
CA GLU A 28 -0.95 -36.66 29.28
C GLU A 28 -2.22 -37.24 28.64
N LYS A 29 -3.28 -37.45 29.41
CA LYS A 29 -4.52 -38.07 28.91
C LYS A 29 -5.29 -37.08 28.05
N SER A 30 -5.45 -35.85 28.53
CA SER A 30 -6.12 -34.77 27.80
C SER A 30 -5.19 -34.03 26.83
N ARG A 31 -3.88 -34.28 26.91
CA ARG A 31 -2.83 -33.57 26.16
C ARG A 31 -2.86 -32.07 26.45
N ILE A 32 -2.95 -31.72 27.73
CA ILE A 32 -3.01 -30.33 28.19
C ILE A 32 -1.80 -30.02 29.06
N ILE A 33 -1.19 -28.87 28.84
CA ILE A 33 -0.15 -28.28 29.68
C ILE A 33 -0.73 -27.06 30.38
N HIS A 34 -0.66 -27.03 31.70
CA HIS A 34 -0.96 -25.84 32.50
C HIS A 34 0.35 -25.25 33.03
N VAL A 35 0.55 -23.96 32.77
CA VAL A 35 1.69 -23.20 33.26
C VAL A 35 1.16 -22.16 34.23
N GLU A 36 1.51 -22.32 35.51
CA GLU A 36 1.16 -21.36 36.57
C GLU A 36 2.25 -20.31 36.69
N LEU A 37 1.86 -19.03 36.68
CA LEU A 37 2.77 -17.91 36.74
C LEU A 37 2.75 -17.25 38.12
N ALA A 38 3.94 -16.86 38.58
CA ALA A 38 4.13 -15.97 39.72
C ALA A 38 4.70 -14.63 39.26
N TYR A 39 4.27 -13.57 39.95
CA TYR A 39 4.78 -12.22 39.77
C TYR A 39 5.58 -11.80 41.01
N LEU A 40 6.86 -11.47 40.82
CA LEU A 40 7.72 -10.99 41.90
C LEU A 40 7.41 -9.52 42.18
N VAL A 41 6.62 -9.27 43.22
CA VAL A 41 6.41 -7.92 43.75
C VAL A 41 7.60 -7.58 44.66
N GLU A 42 8.51 -6.73 44.21
CA GLU A 42 9.52 -6.16 45.09
C GLU A 42 8.84 -5.26 46.13
N LYS A 43 8.72 -5.75 47.37
CA LYS A 43 8.33 -4.92 48.50
C LYS A 43 9.47 -3.94 48.80
N SER A 44 9.38 -2.72 48.28
CA SER A 44 10.30 -1.63 48.62
C SER A 44 10.30 -1.43 50.14
N ARG A 45 11.44 -1.75 50.79
CA ARG A 45 11.59 -1.67 52.26
C ARG A 45 11.85 -0.24 52.76
N PHE A 46 11.93 0.76 51.87
CA PHE A 46 12.20 2.16 52.23
C PHE A 46 11.43 3.13 51.33
N SER A 47 10.15 3.37 51.64
CA SER A 47 9.26 4.25 50.88
C SER A 47 9.15 5.66 51.46
N PHE A 48 10.27 6.36 51.65
CA PHE A 48 10.24 7.77 52.12
C PHE A 48 10.87 8.79 51.15
N PHE A 49 11.56 8.38 50.08
CA PHE A 49 12.24 9.34 49.17
C PHE A 49 12.22 9.02 47.66
N SER A 50 11.31 8.20 47.14
CA SER A 50 11.19 8.00 45.69
C SER A 50 10.11 8.90 45.08
N LYS A 51 10.47 10.16 44.77
CA LYS A 51 9.78 10.91 43.71
C LYS A 51 10.52 10.65 42.38
N SER A 52 9.74 10.24 41.38
CA SER A 52 10.03 10.29 39.95
C SER A 52 11.04 9.26 39.38
N GLN A 53 10.52 8.13 38.89
CA GLN A 53 10.66 7.69 37.49
C GLN A 53 9.81 6.41 37.25
N GLU A 54 8.94 6.46 36.22
CA GLU A 54 8.26 5.29 35.60
C GLU A 54 7.11 4.57 36.33
N ALA A 55 6.15 5.32 36.88
CA ALA A 55 4.81 4.77 37.23
C ALA A 55 3.87 4.64 36.00
N ASN A 56 4.42 4.28 34.83
CA ASN A 56 3.67 4.07 33.59
C ASN A 56 4.07 2.70 33.01
N ASN A 57 3.38 1.62 33.40
CA ASN A 57 2.71 0.73 32.41
C ASN A 57 2.10 -0.56 32.92
N ASN A 58 2.36 -1.04 34.15
CA ASN A 58 1.79 -2.32 34.56
C ASN A 58 0.79 -2.13 35.70
N LYS A 59 -0.49 -1.88 35.36
CA LYS A 59 -1.66 -2.05 36.24
C LYS A 59 -1.92 -3.53 36.59
N ILE A 60 -0.89 -4.36 36.52
CA ILE A 60 -0.96 -5.77 36.83
C ILE A 60 -0.92 -5.87 38.35
N ALA A 61 -2.05 -6.24 38.92
CA ALA A 61 -2.22 -6.42 40.36
C ALA A 61 -2.64 -7.86 40.65
N ASP A 62 -2.45 -8.28 41.90
CA ASP A 62 -3.04 -9.52 42.39
C ASP A 62 -4.57 -9.37 42.38
N ALA A 63 -5.22 -10.16 41.53
CA ALA A 63 -6.66 -10.16 41.37
C ALA A 63 -7.39 -10.92 42.49
N GLY A 64 -6.67 -11.68 43.31
CA GLY A 64 -7.23 -12.53 44.36
C GLY A 64 -7.87 -13.83 43.86
N PHE A 65 -7.96 -14.04 42.54
CA PHE A 65 -8.42 -15.29 41.95
C PHE A 65 -7.63 -15.63 40.68
N SER A 66 -7.38 -16.92 40.46
CA SER A 66 -6.66 -17.41 39.30
C SER A 66 -7.51 -17.33 38.04
N LYS A 67 -7.00 -16.67 37.01
CA LYS A 67 -7.56 -16.72 35.67
C LYS A 67 -6.76 -17.69 34.81
N ARG A 68 -7.47 -18.41 33.94
CA ARG A 68 -6.90 -19.34 32.96
C ARG A 68 -7.15 -18.81 31.56
N TRP A 69 -6.10 -18.74 30.74
CA TRP A 69 -6.17 -18.38 29.33
C TRP A 69 -5.61 -19.48 28.45
N LEU A 70 -6.23 -19.67 27.28
CA LEU A 70 -5.72 -20.51 26.21
C LEU A 70 -4.52 -19.82 25.55
N HIS A 71 -3.46 -20.60 25.35
CA HIS A 71 -2.22 -20.15 24.72
C HIS A 71 -1.88 -21.02 23.51
N THR A 72 -0.83 -20.63 22.81
CA THR A 72 -0.31 -21.38 21.65
C THR A 72 0.17 -22.76 22.11
N GLY A 73 -0.17 -23.80 21.34
CA GLY A 73 0.10 -25.18 21.72
C GLY A 73 1.59 -25.55 21.64
N PHE A 74 2.01 -26.49 22.48
CA PHE A 74 3.35 -27.08 22.44
C PHE A 74 3.33 -28.45 21.77
N GLY A 75 3.73 -28.49 20.50
CA GLY A 75 3.68 -29.71 19.71
C GLY A 75 2.27 -30.27 19.65
N ASN A 76 2.03 -31.42 20.29
CA ASN A 76 0.72 -32.09 20.34
C ASN A 76 -0.12 -31.74 21.58
N TYR A 77 0.32 -30.79 22.40
CA TYR A 77 -0.36 -30.40 23.63
C TYR A 77 -0.97 -29.00 23.52
N SER A 78 -2.20 -28.85 24.02
CA SER A 78 -2.82 -27.54 24.25
C SER A 78 -2.16 -26.88 25.46
N CYS A 79 -1.90 -25.58 25.40
CA CYS A 79 -1.28 -24.84 26.49
C CYS A 79 -2.28 -23.89 27.15
N HIS A 80 -2.31 -23.87 28.48
CA HIS A 80 -3.06 -22.89 29.26
C HIS A 80 -2.13 -22.17 30.22
N ILE A 81 -2.19 -20.84 30.19
CA ILE A 81 -1.52 -19.99 31.17
C ILE A 81 -2.48 -19.69 32.31
N VAL A 82 -2.02 -19.85 33.54
CA VAL A 82 -2.77 -19.58 34.77
C VAL A 82 -2.03 -18.53 35.59
N SER A 83 -2.72 -17.46 35.98
CA SER A 83 -2.14 -16.40 36.82
C SER A 83 -3.20 -15.77 37.71
N ASN A 84 -2.79 -15.37 38.91
CA ASN A 84 -3.58 -14.48 39.78
C ASN A 84 -3.29 -12.99 39.47
N PHE A 85 -2.29 -12.71 38.65
CA PHE A 85 -1.84 -11.36 38.34
C PHE A 85 -2.27 -10.97 36.93
N TYR A 86 -3.16 -9.98 36.82
CA TYR A 86 -3.58 -9.38 35.55
C TYR A 86 -4.28 -8.04 35.81
N ASP A 87 -4.48 -7.26 34.76
CA ASP A 87 -5.19 -5.98 34.84
C ASP A 87 -6.71 -6.21 34.79
N GLN A 88 -7.40 -5.93 35.91
CA GLN A 88 -8.85 -6.02 36.00
C GLN A 88 -9.57 -4.84 35.32
N THR A 89 -8.87 -3.73 35.08
CA THR A 89 -9.45 -2.50 34.53
C THR A 89 -9.66 -2.58 33.03
N ILE A 90 -8.99 -3.53 32.35
CA ILE A 90 -9.17 -3.76 30.92
C ILE A 90 -10.50 -4.48 30.71
N SER A 91 -11.53 -3.68 30.49
CA SER A 91 -12.89 -4.12 30.20
C SER A 91 -13.38 -3.37 28.96
N GLY A 92 -13.46 -4.07 27.84
CA GLY A 92 -13.87 -3.49 26.57
C GLY A 92 -14.36 -4.55 25.59
N SER A 93 -15.27 -4.16 24.71
CA SER A 93 -15.84 -5.04 23.67
C SER A 93 -14.84 -5.40 22.56
N GLY A 94 -13.80 -4.57 22.37
CA GLY A 94 -12.66 -4.85 21.49
C GLY A 94 -11.33 -4.85 22.25
N ILE A 95 -10.23 -4.94 21.52
CA ILE A 95 -8.88 -4.93 22.09
C ILE A 95 -8.47 -3.49 22.37
N GLY A 96 -8.20 -3.14 23.63
CA GLY A 96 -7.72 -1.81 24.00
C GLY A 96 -6.23 -1.62 23.72
N LYS A 97 -5.77 -0.36 23.58
CA LYS A 97 -4.33 -0.07 23.46
C LYS A 97 -3.54 -0.55 24.68
N ASP A 98 -4.11 -0.45 25.88
CA ASP A 98 -3.49 -0.92 27.12
C ASP A 98 -3.27 -2.44 27.11
N SER A 99 -4.20 -3.20 26.52
CA SER A 99 -4.08 -4.65 26.31
C SER A 99 -2.95 -5.00 25.35
N LEU A 100 -2.76 -4.21 24.28
CA LEU A 100 -1.64 -4.40 23.36
C LEU A 100 -0.28 -4.19 24.04
N LEU A 101 -0.20 -3.41 25.12
CA LEU A 101 1.02 -3.15 25.86
C LEU A 101 1.35 -4.22 26.91
N GLN A 102 0.42 -5.12 27.22
CA GLN A 102 0.64 -6.20 28.18
C GLN A 102 1.54 -7.31 27.60
N PRO A 103 2.22 -8.10 28.46
CA PRO A 103 3.05 -9.24 28.06
C PRO A 103 2.28 -10.30 27.27
N GLY A 104 2.90 -10.88 26.23
CA GLY A 104 2.25 -11.80 25.30
C GLY A 104 1.61 -13.05 25.93
N PHE A 105 2.23 -13.56 26.99
CA PHE A 105 1.77 -14.77 27.70
C PHE A 105 0.55 -14.53 28.62
N LEU A 106 0.16 -13.28 28.89
CA LEU A 106 -1.05 -12.97 29.66
C LEU A 106 -2.27 -12.82 28.75
N GLY A 107 -3.45 -12.79 29.35
CA GLY A 107 -4.69 -12.38 28.68
C GLY A 107 -5.47 -11.37 29.52
N ASP A 108 -6.53 -10.81 28.94
CA ASP A 108 -7.41 -9.88 29.66
C ASP A 108 -8.34 -10.63 30.62
N ALA A 109 -8.83 -9.93 31.65
CA ALA A 109 -9.76 -10.49 32.64
C ALA A 109 -11.04 -11.06 32.02
N ASN A 110 -11.56 -10.38 31.00
CA ASN A 110 -12.82 -10.70 30.32
C ASN A 110 -12.68 -11.67 29.14
N ARG A 111 -11.46 -12.17 28.87
CA ARG A 111 -11.16 -13.08 27.75
C ARG A 111 -10.60 -14.39 28.26
N ASN A 112 -10.70 -15.42 27.41
CA ASN A 112 -10.23 -16.77 27.73
C ASN A 112 -9.00 -17.17 26.92
N TYR A 113 -8.32 -16.22 26.28
CA TYR A 113 -7.14 -16.44 25.46
C TYR A 113 -6.03 -15.42 25.79
N THR A 114 -4.80 -15.79 25.50
CA THR A 114 -3.61 -14.94 25.70
C THR A 114 -3.42 -13.94 24.56
N HIS A 115 -2.68 -12.86 24.82
CA HIS A 115 -2.37 -11.84 23.83
C HIS A 115 -1.57 -12.40 22.67
N GLU A 116 -0.65 -13.34 22.91
CA GLU A 116 0.14 -13.99 21.86
C GLU A 116 -0.74 -14.82 20.93
N LEU A 117 -1.66 -15.63 21.49
CA LEU A 117 -2.61 -16.38 20.68
C LEU A 117 -3.48 -15.44 19.83
N ARG A 118 -3.95 -14.34 20.44
CA ARG A 118 -4.66 -13.27 19.73
C ARG A 118 -3.85 -12.71 18.57
N GLN A 119 -2.57 -12.41 18.78
CA GLN A 119 -1.69 -11.86 17.75
C GLN A 119 -1.50 -12.83 16.58
N GLN A 120 -1.29 -14.13 16.86
CA GLN A 120 -1.12 -15.13 15.82
C GLN A 120 -2.41 -15.33 14.99
N VAL A 121 -3.57 -15.43 15.66
CA VAL A 121 -4.87 -15.50 14.97
C VAL A 121 -5.10 -14.25 14.13
N SER A 122 -4.84 -13.06 14.70
CA SER A 122 -4.96 -11.78 13.97
C SER A 122 -4.09 -11.82 12.71
N LEU A 123 -2.81 -12.17 12.85
CA LEU A 123 -1.86 -12.23 11.75
C LEU A 123 -2.33 -13.15 10.62
N LEU A 124 -2.81 -14.35 10.93
CA LEU A 124 -3.32 -15.30 9.94
C LEU A 124 -4.64 -14.80 9.30
N HIS A 125 -5.52 -14.19 10.09
CA HIS A 125 -6.76 -13.59 9.61
C HIS A 125 -6.49 -12.45 8.61
N PHE A 126 -5.57 -11.53 8.92
CA PHE A 126 -5.17 -10.45 8.00
C PHE A 126 -4.46 -10.97 6.75
N ARG A 127 -3.88 -12.17 6.78
CA ARG A 127 -3.37 -12.88 5.59
C ARG A 127 -4.48 -13.57 4.78
N SER A 128 -5.74 -13.37 5.13
CA SER A 128 -6.93 -13.96 4.49
C SER A 128 -6.96 -15.49 4.57
N ILE A 129 -6.44 -16.07 5.65
CA ILE A 129 -6.57 -17.50 5.94
C ILE A 129 -7.95 -17.72 6.57
N ALA A 130 -8.66 -18.76 6.13
CA ALA A 130 -10.00 -19.06 6.60
C ALA A 130 -10.00 -19.52 8.09
N PRO A 131 -11.03 -19.21 8.89
CA PRO A 131 -11.05 -19.50 10.33
C PRO A 131 -10.84 -20.98 10.69
N ASP A 132 -11.36 -21.90 9.88
CA ASP A 132 -11.17 -23.34 9.99
C ASP A 132 -9.70 -23.74 9.77
N ALA A 133 -9.05 -23.16 8.76
CA ALA A 133 -7.62 -23.37 8.51
C ALA A 133 -6.75 -22.77 9.63
N ILE A 134 -7.15 -21.62 10.21
CA ILE A 134 -6.48 -21.03 11.39
C ILE A 134 -6.60 -21.98 12.59
N ALA A 135 -7.80 -22.46 12.89
CA ALA A 135 -8.07 -23.39 13.97
C ALA A 135 -7.22 -24.66 13.85
N ASN A 136 -7.14 -25.23 12.64
CA ASN A 136 -6.31 -26.40 12.35
C ASN A 136 -4.80 -26.11 12.48
N THR A 137 -4.34 -24.95 12.02
CA THR A 137 -2.92 -24.57 12.05
C THR A 137 -2.44 -24.34 13.47
N LEU A 138 -3.23 -23.62 14.27
CA LEU A 138 -2.91 -23.31 15.67
C LEU A 138 -3.35 -24.41 16.65
N ARG A 139 -4.09 -25.41 16.16
CA ARG A 139 -4.64 -26.54 16.93
C ARG A 139 -5.51 -26.09 18.10
N ILE A 140 -6.37 -25.12 17.84
CA ILE A 140 -7.33 -24.59 18.79
C ILE A 140 -8.75 -24.79 18.26
N GLU A 141 -9.74 -24.71 19.14
CA GLU A 141 -11.15 -24.81 18.75
C GLU A 141 -11.55 -23.63 17.84
N GLN A 142 -12.37 -23.92 16.83
CA GLN A 142 -12.86 -22.90 15.89
C GLN A 142 -13.61 -21.78 16.61
N GLN A 143 -14.36 -22.11 17.68
CA GLN A 143 -15.06 -21.13 18.50
C GLN A 143 -14.11 -20.08 19.10
N ALA A 144 -12.92 -20.50 19.56
CA ALA A 144 -11.92 -19.58 20.10
C ALA A 144 -11.35 -18.67 19.01
N VAL A 145 -11.16 -19.19 17.78
CA VAL A 145 -10.73 -18.38 16.63
C VAL A 145 -11.78 -17.33 16.29
N GLU A 146 -13.05 -17.71 16.23
CA GLU A 146 -14.17 -16.80 15.93
C GLU A 146 -14.32 -15.72 16.99
N GLU A 147 -14.18 -16.06 18.28
CA GLU A 147 -14.18 -15.10 19.39
C GLU A 147 -13.06 -14.06 19.22
N ILE A 148 -11.83 -14.52 18.95
CA ILE A 148 -10.68 -13.65 18.75
C ILE A 148 -10.88 -12.74 17.52
N ILE A 149 -11.35 -13.27 16.40
CA ILE A 149 -11.60 -12.49 15.18
C ILE A 149 -12.67 -11.42 15.46
N SER A 150 -13.76 -11.78 16.14
CA SER A 150 -14.80 -10.83 16.55
C SER A 150 -14.22 -9.68 17.38
N ASP A 151 -13.33 -9.97 18.33
CA ASP A 151 -12.71 -8.95 19.17
C ASP A 151 -11.75 -8.04 18.38
N VAL A 152 -11.03 -8.60 17.41
CA VAL A 152 -10.17 -7.84 16.49
C VAL A 152 -11.02 -6.93 15.58
N GLU A 153 -12.16 -7.40 15.08
CA GLU A 153 -13.06 -6.61 14.24
C GLU A 153 -13.70 -5.44 15.02
N LYS A 154 -14.09 -5.68 16.29
CA LYS A 154 -14.58 -4.66 17.22
C LYS A 154 -13.52 -3.64 17.64
N THR A 155 -12.24 -3.91 17.37
CA THR A 155 -11.15 -2.97 17.66
C THR A 155 -11.21 -1.77 16.71
N PRO A 156 -11.05 -0.52 17.20
CA PRO A 156 -11.05 0.67 16.37
C PRO A 156 -10.04 0.61 15.22
N GLU A 157 -10.47 1.03 14.02
CA GLU A 157 -9.69 0.94 12.79
C GLU A 157 -8.32 1.64 12.89
N SER A 158 -8.25 2.75 13.65
CA SER A 158 -7.04 3.55 13.82
C SER A 158 -5.85 2.82 14.45
N TYR A 159 -6.08 1.68 15.11
CA TYR A 159 -5.00 0.84 15.64
C TYR A 159 -5.29 -0.66 15.49
N ARG A 160 -6.25 -1.04 14.64
CA ARG A 160 -6.60 -2.45 14.42
C ARG A 160 -5.42 -3.26 13.90
N LEU A 161 -4.59 -2.69 13.01
CA LEU A 161 -3.39 -3.37 12.50
C LEU A 161 -2.35 -3.64 13.59
N ALA A 162 -2.33 -2.86 14.68
CA ALA A 162 -1.43 -3.11 15.81
C ALA A 162 -1.77 -4.41 16.55
N THR A 163 -2.96 -4.99 16.34
CA THR A 163 -3.29 -6.33 16.86
C THR A 163 -2.39 -7.43 16.28
N CYS A 164 -1.83 -7.23 15.09
CA CYS A 164 -0.92 -8.18 14.43
C CYS A 164 0.54 -8.02 14.86
N LEU A 165 0.85 -6.93 15.55
CA LEU A 165 2.23 -6.56 15.85
C LEU A 165 2.92 -7.69 16.63
N PRO A 166 4.10 -8.16 16.20
CA PRO A 166 4.82 -9.21 16.90
C PRO A 166 5.03 -8.93 18.39
N MET A 167 5.04 -9.99 19.19
CA MET A 167 5.28 -9.89 20.63
C MET A 167 6.75 -9.60 20.94
N GLU A 168 7.03 -9.20 22.17
CA GLU A 168 8.37 -8.85 22.65
C GLU A 168 9.40 -9.98 22.52
N SER A 169 8.95 -11.23 22.46
CA SER A 169 9.80 -12.42 22.25
C SER A 169 10.16 -12.66 20.77
N ASP A 170 9.56 -11.93 19.82
CA ASP A 170 9.79 -12.17 18.40
C ASP A 170 11.18 -11.68 17.94
N PRO A 171 11.98 -12.53 17.25
CA PRO A 171 13.32 -12.19 16.80
C PRO A 171 13.38 -11.06 15.76
N ILE A 172 12.25 -10.65 15.17
CA ILE A 172 12.20 -9.50 14.26
C ILE A 172 12.67 -8.22 14.94
N TRP A 173 12.36 -8.05 16.22
CA TRP A 173 12.75 -6.86 16.97
C TRP A 173 14.25 -6.79 17.19
N GLU A 174 14.84 -7.90 17.61
CA GLU A 174 16.29 -8.06 17.71
C GLU A 174 16.95 -7.79 16.34
N SER A 175 16.39 -8.35 15.28
CA SER A 175 16.88 -8.17 13.92
C SER A 175 16.83 -6.72 13.45
N MET A 176 15.82 -5.96 13.86
CA MET A 176 15.72 -4.52 13.60
C MET A 176 16.77 -3.71 14.37
N ILE A 177 16.99 -4.06 15.63
CA ILE A 177 17.94 -3.39 16.51
C ILE A 177 19.39 -3.68 16.05
N TYR A 178 19.73 -4.90 15.65
CA TYR A 178 21.06 -5.23 15.11
C TYR A 178 21.20 -4.99 13.60
N ASP A 179 20.26 -4.25 12.98
CA ASP A 179 20.30 -3.88 11.56
C ASP A 179 20.34 -5.05 10.57
N LYS A 180 19.94 -6.25 11.00
CA LYS A 180 19.76 -7.43 10.14
C LYS A 180 18.48 -7.31 9.30
N PHE A 181 17.49 -6.58 9.81
CA PHE A 181 16.24 -6.26 9.12
C PHE A 181 16.14 -4.75 8.86
N HIS A 182 16.02 -4.37 7.58
CA HIS A 182 15.96 -2.97 7.17
C HIS A 182 14.51 -2.52 6.97
N LEU A 183 13.95 -1.88 7.99
CA LEU A 183 12.61 -1.30 7.90
C LEU A 183 12.61 -0.03 7.01
N ARG A 184 11.81 -0.04 5.94
CA ARG A 184 11.63 1.15 5.10
C ARG A 184 10.59 2.06 5.73
N THR A 185 11.04 3.18 6.29
CA THR A 185 10.15 4.18 6.89
C THR A 185 10.39 5.58 6.34
N GLN A 186 9.31 6.35 6.19
CA GLN A 186 9.36 7.78 5.91
C GLN A 186 9.27 8.62 7.20
N LEU A 187 8.87 8.00 8.31
CA LEU A 187 8.68 8.68 9.59
C LEU A 187 10.03 8.99 10.25
N PHE A 188 10.32 10.27 10.43
CA PHE A 188 11.59 10.72 11.01
C PHE A 188 11.76 10.32 12.47
N SER A 189 10.69 10.37 13.28
CA SER A 189 10.73 9.97 14.70
C SER A 189 11.10 8.50 14.88
N LEU A 190 10.63 7.61 14.01
CA LEU A 190 11.01 6.19 14.03
C LEU A 190 12.49 6.00 13.67
N LYS A 191 13.01 6.76 12.71
CA LYS A 191 14.45 6.71 12.36
C LYS A 191 15.34 7.14 13.52
N LEU A 192 14.96 8.23 14.19
CA LEU A 192 15.68 8.70 15.37
C LEU A 192 15.64 7.68 16.50
N LEU A 193 14.48 7.09 16.77
CA LEU A 193 14.34 6.05 17.79
C LEU A 193 15.21 4.84 17.47
N LEU A 194 15.13 4.31 16.25
CA LEU A 194 15.97 3.17 15.82
C LEU A 194 17.46 3.51 15.91
N SER A 195 17.87 4.72 15.52
CA SER A 195 19.26 5.15 15.65
C SER A 195 19.71 5.23 17.11
N LYS A 196 18.87 5.76 18.00
CA LYS A 196 19.13 5.82 19.45
C LYS A 196 19.31 4.40 20.01
N LEU A 197 18.35 3.51 19.76
CA LEU A 197 18.37 2.13 20.25
C LEU A 197 19.56 1.32 19.71
N LYS A 198 19.94 1.55 18.45
CA LYS A 198 21.14 0.96 17.85
C LYS A 198 22.42 1.40 18.54
N LEU A 199 22.56 2.70 18.80
CA LEU A 199 23.74 3.26 19.46
C LEU A 199 23.86 2.78 20.91
N THR A 200 22.75 2.70 21.66
CA THR A 200 22.76 2.22 23.04
C THR A 200 23.18 0.75 23.14
N MET A 201 22.88 -0.07 22.13
CA MET A 201 23.30 -1.47 22.09
C MET A 201 24.78 -1.67 21.72
N ILE A 202 25.41 -0.67 21.09
CA ILE A 202 26.83 -0.70 20.73
C ILE A 202 27.70 -0.15 21.86
N ASP A 203 27.16 0.75 22.69
CA ASP A 203 27.92 1.38 23.77
C ASP A 203 28.19 0.39 24.93
N PRO A 204 29.45 -0.04 25.15
CA PRO A 204 29.78 -0.98 26.22
C PRO A 204 29.59 -0.41 27.63
N LYS A 205 29.34 0.90 27.76
CA LYS A 205 29.12 1.57 29.06
C LYS A 205 27.67 1.55 29.51
N VAL A 206 26.74 1.21 28.62
CA VAL A 206 25.30 1.21 28.90
C VAL A 206 24.83 -0.23 28.99
N GLU A 207 24.57 -0.72 30.19
CA GLU A 207 23.89 -2.01 30.41
C GLU A 207 22.38 -1.87 30.09
N THR A 208 22.05 -1.64 28.82
CA THR A 208 20.66 -1.74 28.35
C THR A 208 20.34 -3.19 27.98
N LYS A 209 19.33 -3.77 28.63
CA LYS A 209 18.83 -5.09 28.23
C LYS A 209 18.09 -4.95 26.91
N LEU A 210 18.31 -5.89 26.00
CA LEU A 210 17.62 -5.96 24.70
C LEU A 210 16.09 -5.84 24.87
N GLY A 211 15.53 -6.49 25.89
CA GLY A 211 14.10 -6.45 26.19
C GLY A 211 13.55 -5.05 26.43
N ASP A 212 14.30 -4.14 27.07
CA ASP A 212 13.86 -2.77 27.32
C ASP A 212 13.76 -1.97 26.02
N SER A 213 14.73 -2.16 25.12
CA SER A 213 14.72 -1.54 23.79
C SER A 213 13.61 -2.08 22.90
N VAL A 214 13.35 -3.39 22.96
CA VAL A 214 12.22 -4.01 22.27
C VAL A 214 10.90 -3.45 22.79
N ASN A 215 10.75 -3.30 24.10
CA ASN A 215 9.56 -2.72 24.73
C ASN A 215 9.36 -1.24 24.35
N GLU A 216 10.42 -0.43 24.35
CA GLU A 216 10.37 0.97 23.90
C GLU A 216 9.92 1.06 22.43
N LEU A 217 10.49 0.21 21.57
CA LEU A 217 10.14 0.16 20.15
C LEU A 217 8.69 -0.29 19.93
N ARG A 218 8.25 -1.36 20.59
CA ARG A 218 6.88 -1.88 20.49
C ARG A 218 5.85 -0.87 20.98
N LYS A 219 6.11 -0.19 22.10
CA LYS A 219 5.32 0.95 22.62
C LYS A 219 5.19 2.06 21.57
N PHE A 220 6.28 2.38 20.87
CA PHE A 220 6.27 3.38 19.81
C PHE A 220 5.34 2.98 18.65
N PHE A 221 5.41 1.74 18.19
CA PHE A 221 4.52 1.23 17.13
C PHE A 221 3.04 1.27 17.54
N ILE A 222 2.71 0.87 18.77
CA ILE A 222 1.33 0.86 19.27
C ILE A 222 0.78 2.29 19.43
N SER A 223 1.60 3.23 19.92
CA SER A 223 1.20 4.63 20.08
C SER A 223 0.94 5.33 18.75
N HIS A 224 1.77 5.05 17.73
CA HIS A 224 1.73 5.68 16.41
C HIS A 224 1.11 4.78 15.32
N ALA A 225 0.34 3.75 15.71
CA ALA A 225 -0.18 2.73 14.80
C ALA A 225 -0.92 3.31 13.57
N ASN A 226 -1.69 4.38 13.78
CA ASN A 226 -2.44 5.09 12.73
C ASN A 226 -1.58 5.72 11.63
N SER A 227 -0.29 5.92 11.88
CA SER A 227 0.65 6.55 10.95
C SER A 227 1.68 5.57 10.38
N LEU A 228 1.70 4.34 10.90
CA LEU A 228 2.72 3.32 10.64
C LEU A 228 2.17 2.11 9.89
N ASP A 229 1.05 2.23 9.17
CA ASP A 229 0.41 1.10 8.47
C ASP A 229 1.38 0.39 7.50
N ALA A 230 2.22 1.14 6.79
CA ALA A 230 3.19 0.60 5.84
C ALA A 230 4.33 -0.14 6.55
N GLU A 231 4.80 0.39 7.68
CA GLU A 231 5.83 -0.20 8.53
C GLU A 231 5.29 -1.45 9.26
N LEU A 232 4.08 -1.38 9.80
CA LEU A 232 3.38 -2.52 10.41
C LEU A 232 3.17 -3.65 9.39
N SER A 233 2.79 -3.32 8.16
CA SER A 233 2.65 -4.30 7.08
C SER A 233 3.97 -4.98 6.73
N GLN A 234 5.09 -4.24 6.74
CA GLN A 234 6.43 -4.79 6.53
C GLN A 234 6.82 -5.75 7.66
N ILE A 235 6.65 -5.35 8.92
CA ILE A 235 7.01 -6.16 10.09
C ILE A 235 6.16 -7.43 10.16
N CYS A 236 4.85 -7.32 9.91
CA CYS A 236 3.93 -8.45 9.97
C CYS A 236 3.99 -9.33 8.69
N ALA A 237 4.81 -8.97 7.70
CA ALA A 237 4.85 -9.60 6.38
C ALA A 237 3.44 -9.81 5.80
N LEU A 238 2.55 -8.82 5.99
CA LEU A 238 1.21 -8.88 5.43
C LEU A 238 1.34 -8.66 3.93
N SER A 239 0.93 -9.66 3.14
CA SER A 239 0.79 -9.49 1.70
C SER A 239 -0.31 -8.46 1.50
N THR A 240 0.11 -7.23 1.25
CA THR A 240 -0.73 -6.14 0.85
C THR A 240 -1.27 -6.48 -0.54
N LYS A 241 -2.30 -7.33 -0.63
CA LYS A 241 -3.07 -7.49 -1.87
C LYS A 241 -3.63 -6.13 -2.34
N LYS A 242 -3.84 -5.19 -1.42
CA LYS A 242 -4.10 -3.76 -1.71
C LYS A 242 -2.89 -3.01 -2.29
N GLN A 243 -1.66 -3.32 -1.87
CA GLN A 243 -0.47 -2.83 -2.58
C GLN A 243 -0.18 -3.64 -3.84
N SER A 244 -0.62 -4.87 -4.05
CA SER A 244 -0.32 -5.57 -5.31
C SER A 244 -1.02 -4.95 -6.53
N VAL A 245 -2.13 -4.22 -6.34
CA VAL A 245 -2.79 -3.46 -7.41
C VAL A 245 -2.21 -2.04 -7.54
N GLU A 246 -1.81 -1.43 -6.41
CA GLU A 246 -1.18 -0.10 -6.40
C GLU A 246 0.32 -0.13 -6.73
N GLU A 247 1.04 -1.19 -6.39
CA GLU A 247 2.47 -1.49 -6.64
C GLU A 247 2.69 -2.22 -7.95
N ARG A 248 1.72 -2.97 -8.49
CA ARG A 248 1.74 -3.28 -9.95
C ARG A 248 1.38 -2.06 -10.79
N ARG A 249 0.85 -0.99 -10.19
CA ARG A 249 0.83 0.36 -10.77
C ARG A 249 2.04 1.21 -10.37
N SER A 250 2.76 0.85 -9.30
CA SER A 250 3.99 1.50 -8.83
C SER A 250 5.28 0.76 -9.20
N THR A 251 5.21 -0.24 -10.08
CA THR A 251 6.31 -0.51 -11.00
C THR A 251 6.38 0.71 -11.90
N VAL A 252 7.10 1.73 -11.43
CA VAL A 252 7.80 2.70 -12.25
C VAL A 252 7.11 2.87 -13.62
N THR A 253 5.91 3.46 -13.65
CA THR A 253 5.72 4.46 -14.70
C THR A 253 6.73 5.52 -14.28
N LYS A 254 7.98 5.37 -14.75
CA LYS A 254 8.91 6.47 -14.91
C LYS A 254 7.99 7.52 -15.51
N LEU A 255 7.58 8.52 -14.72
CA LEU A 255 6.95 9.71 -15.26
C LEU A 255 8.09 10.28 -16.09
N VAL A 256 8.14 9.88 -17.36
CA VAL A 256 9.22 10.23 -18.26
C VAL A 256 9.03 11.71 -18.46
N LEU A 257 9.93 12.51 -17.89
CA LEU A 257 9.97 13.92 -18.21
C LEU A 257 10.20 14.01 -19.72
N PRO A 258 9.31 14.67 -20.47
CA PRO A 258 9.47 14.80 -21.90
C PRO A 258 10.87 15.34 -22.23
N SER A 259 11.47 14.85 -23.32
CA SER A 259 12.74 15.40 -23.79
C SER A 259 12.58 16.88 -24.11
N LEU A 260 13.67 17.64 -24.09
CA LEU A 260 13.63 19.08 -24.40
C LEU A 260 13.10 19.38 -25.81
N LYS A 261 13.23 18.41 -26.72
CA LYS A 261 12.72 18.49 -28.09
C LYS A 261 11.20 18.29 -28.19
N ASN A 262 10.55 17.87 -27.10
CA ASN A 262 9.11 17.65 -27.10
C ASN A 262 8.37 19.00 -27.15
N SER A 263 7.43 19.11 -28.08
CA SER A 263 6.62 20.30 -28.32
C SER A 263 5.75 20.69 -27.12
N ILE A 264 5.53 19.78 -26.16
CA ILE A 264 4.72 20.04 -24.96
C ILE A 264 5.27 21.17 -24.11
N TRP A 265 6.60 21.29 -24.00
CA TRP A 265 7.23 22.38 -23.25
C TRP A 265 6.94 23.74 -23.90
N LEU A 266 6.98 23.79 -25.23
CA LEU A 266 6.62 24.98 -25.99
C LEU A 266 5.12 25.30 -25.83
N LYS A 267 4.24 24.30 -25.92
CA LYS A 267 2.79 24.47 -25.78
C LYS A 267 2.39 24.95 -24.37
N LEU A 268 3.10 24.51 -23.32
CA LEU A 268 2.92 24.93 -21.93
C LEU A 268 3.32 26.40 -21.70
N ILE A 269 4.47 26.80 -22.25
CA ILE A 269 4.96 28.19 -22.15
C ILE A 269 4.16 29.13 -23.06
N SER A 270 3.71 28.67 -24.23
CA SER A 270 2.88 29.47 -25.13
C SER A 270 1.41 29.55 -24.70
N ALA A 271 1.05 29.01 -23.52
CA ALA A 271 -0.32 28.93 -23.00
C ALA A 271 -1.33 28.23 -23.93
N LYS A 272 -0.87 27.37 -24.86
CA LYS A 272 -1.73 26.55 -25.71
C LYS A 272 -2.29 25.34 -24.95
N ILE A 273 -1.61 24.93 -23.89
CA ILE A 273 -2.04 23.92 -22.93
C ILE A 273 -2.07 24.60 -21.57
N ASP A 274 -3.20 24.49 -20.89
CA ASP A 274 -3.30 24.81 -19.47
C ASP A 274 -3.39 23.50 -18.66
N LEU A 275 -2.63 23.44 -17.57
CA LEU A 275 -2.60 22.28 -16.68
C LEU A 275 -3.69 22.37 -15.61
N GLY A 276 -4.36 23.53 -15.44
CA GLY A 276 -5.37 23.71 -14.39
C GLY A 276 -4.82 23.42 -13.00
N SER A 277 -3.53 23.71 -12.79
CA SER A 277 -2.78 23.31 -11.61
C SER A 277 -3.20 24.11 -10.39
N ASN A 278 -3.50 23.43 -9.28
CA ASN A 278 -3.70 24.05 -7.97
C ASN A 278 -2.37 24.41 -7.28
N ASN A 279 -1.23 24.06 -7.88
CA ASN A 279 0.10 24.34 -7.35
C ASN A 279 0.54 25.79 -7.67
N MET A 280 0.40 26.66 -6.67
CA MET A 280 0.73 28.09 -6.78
C MET A 280 2.19 28.37 -7.20
N PRO A 281 3.22 27.70 -6.64
CA PRO A 281 4.60 27.81 -7.12
C PRO A 281 4.80 27.52 -8.61
N LEU A 282 4.12 26.49 -9.16
CA LEU A 282 4.20 26.19 -10.60
C LEU A 282 3.56 27.32 -11.42
N ASN A 283 2.39 27.82 -11.01
CA ASN A 283 1.67 28.86 -11.75
C ASN A 283 2.48 30.16 -11.81
N LEU A 284 3.06 30.58 -10.68
CA LEU A 284 3.94 31.76 -10.63
C LEU A 284 5.19 31.57 -11.51
N PHE A 285 5.79 30.38 -11.47
CA PHE A 285 6.97 30.06 -12.27
C PHE A 285 6.65 30.03 -13.77
N LEU A 286 5.51 29.45 -14.17
CA LEU A 286 5.03 29.46 -15.54
C LEU A 286 4.83 30.91 -16.02
N VAL A 287 4.08 31.74 -15.28
CA VAL A 287 3.84 33.15 -15.63
C VAL A 287 5.16 33.89 -15.90
N ARG A 288 6.15 33.71 -15.02
CA ARG A 288 7.49 34.31 -15.18
C ARG A 288 8.20 33.82 -16.45
N LEU A 289 8.17 32.52 -16.72
CA LEU A 289 8.79 31.95 -17.91
C LEU A 289 8.07 32.33 -19.20
N ARG A 290 6.73 32.47 -19.20
CA ARG A 290 5.95 32.95 -20.36
C ARG A 290 6.38 34.36 -20.75
N HIS A 291 6.49 35.26 -19.77
CA HIS A 291 6.95 36.63 -20.00
C HIS A 291 8.39 36.67 -20.54
N ALA A 292 9.31 35.87 -19.95
CA ALA A 292 10.68 35.76 -20.44
C ALA A 292 10.77 35.19 -21.87
N PHE A 293 9.90 34.25 -22.23
CA PHE A 293 9.85 33.63 -23.55
C PHE A 293 9.29 34.57 -24.62
N GLN A 294 8.28 35.38 -24.29
CA GLN A 294 7.69 36.36 -25.20
C GLN A 294 8.63 37.54 -25.50
N ASN A 295 9.40 37.98 -24.49
CA ASN A 295 10.27 39.14 -24.61
C ASN A 295 11.61 38.85 -25.28
N THR A 296 11.92 37.57 -25.55
CA THR A 296 13.20 37.18 -26.14
C THR A 296 13.01 36.64 -27.55
N GLN A 297 13.75 37.18 -28.51
CA GLN A 297 13.74 36.72 -29.91
C GLN A 297 14.84 35.70 -30.22
N ASP A 298 15.86 35.60 -29.36
CA ASP A 298 16.98 34.67 -29.51
C ASP A 298 16.55 33.22 -29.23
N ASN A 299 16.86 32.32 -30.18
CA ASN A 299 16.54 30.90 -30.09
C ASN A 299 17.35 30.19 -28.99
N ASN A 300 18.57 30.64 -28.66
CA ASN A 300 19.38 30.03 -27.61
C ASN A 300 18.77 30.27 -26.22
N VAL A 301 18.37 31.51 -25.94
CA VAL A 301 17.71 31.88 -24.68
C VAL A 301 16.36 31.19 -24.53
N ARG A 302 15.63 30.96 -25.62
CA ARG A 302 14.38 30.18 -25.61
C ARG A 302 14.61 28.72 -25.20
N VAL A 303 15.69 28.09 -25.65
CA VAL A 303 16.06 26.73 -25.23
C VAL A 303 16.42 26.71 -23.74
N ASP A 304 17.10 27.74 -23.23
CA ASP A 304 17.43 27.84 -21.80
C ASP A 304 16.19 28.03 -20.92
N ILE A 305 15.20 28.78 -21.37
CA ILE A 305 13.91 28.93 -20.69
C ILE A 305 13.18 27.57 -20.62
N LEU A 306 13.20 26.77 -21.70
CA LEU A 306 12.64 25.42 -21.72
C LEU A 306 13.41 24.46 -20.80
N ASN A 307 14.73 24.58 -20.73
CA ASN A 307 15.58 23.86 -19.79
C ASN A 307 15.21 24.16 -18.33
N GLN A 308 15.01 25.45 -18.01
CA GLN A 308 14.58 25.87 -16.67
C GLN A 308 13.22 25.28 -16.29
N LEU A 309 12.28 25.22 -17.24
CA LEU A 309 10.98 24.57 -17.02
C LEU A 309 11.14 23.07 -16.71
N ARG A 310 11.92 22.36 -17.53
CA ARG A 310 12.17 20.93 -17.35
C ARG A 310 12.85 20.62 -16.02
N GLU A 311 13.87 21.39 -15.66
CA GLU A 311 14.59 21.21 -14.39
C GLU A 311 13.73 21.55 -13.17
N PHE A 312 12.80 22.50 -13.29
CA PHE A 312 11.82 22.76 -12.24
C PHE A 312 10.90 21.55 -12.00
N PHE A 313 10.38 20.93 -13.06
CA PHE A 313 9.61 19.69 -12.95
C PHE A 313 10.44 18.52 -12.42
N ARG A 314 11.72 18.45 -12.77
CA ARG A 314 12.65 17.43 -12.25
C ARG A 314 12.86 17.56 -10.74
N LYS A 315 13.12 18.78 -10.25
CA LYS A 315 13.36 19.06 -8.83
C LYS A 315 12.10 18.92 -7.98
N ASN A 316 10.94 19.26 -8.53
CA ASN A 316 9.66 19.26 -7.82
C ASN A 316 8.75 18.07 -8.17
N ALA A 317 9.28 17.01 -8.79
CA ALA A 317 8.50 15.90 -9.34
C ALA A 317 7.55 15.22 -8.33
N ARG A 318 7.92 15.20 -7.04
CA ARG A 318 7.07 14.63 -5.97
C ARG A 318 5.82 15.46 -5.71
N ASN A 319 5.96 16.78 -5.74
CA ASN A 319 4.87 17.74 -5.46
C ASN A 319 4.05 18.06 -6.72
N LEU A 320 4.58 17.72 -7.90
CA LEU A 320 3.96 17.93 -9.21
C LEU A 320 3.45 16.64 -9.85
N LYS A 321 3.12 15.63 -9.03
CA LYS A 321 2.73 14.31 -9.51
C LYS A 321 1.46 14.37 -10.36
N GLN A 322 0.47 15.17 -9.97
CA GLN A 322 -0.80 15.31 -10.70
C GLN A 322 -0.57 15.98 -12.06
N GLU A 323 0.28 17.00 -12.10
CA GLU A 323 0.65 17.76 -13.28
C GLU A 323 1.50 16.92 -14.23
N LEU A 324 2.41 16.10 -13.72
CA LEU A 324 3.18 15.14 -14.53
C LEU A 324 2.31 14.03 -15.12
N ILE A 325 1.25 13.61 -14.41
CA ILE A 325 0.25 12.67 -14.95
C ILE A 325 -0.52 13.35 -16.08
N LEU A 326 -0.93 14.61 -15.93
CA LEU A 326 -1.59 15.38 -16.98
C LEU A 326 -0.69 15.58 -18.20
N ILE A 327 0.57 15.94 -17.99
CA ILE A 327 1.57 16.08 -19.07
C ILE A 327 1.74 14.74 -19.80
N ASN A 328 1.88 13.63 -19.09
CA ASN A 328 1.99 12.31 -19.74
C ASN A 328 0.70 11.88 -20.43
N LYS A 329 -0.46 12.24 -19.88
CA LYS A 329 -1.76 12.02 -20.54
C LYS A 329 -1.85 12.81 -21.82
N ILE A 330 -1.42 14.06 -21.85
CA ILE A 330 -1.40 14.90 -23.06
C ILE A 330 -0.33 14.45 -24.06
N MET A 331 0.78 13.87 -23.59
CA MET A 331 1.80 13.26 -24.46
C MET A 331 1.32 11.95 -25.11
N ASN A 332 0.53 11.16 -24.37
CA ASN A 332 0.06 9.84 -24.78
C ASN A 332 -1.34 9.88 -25.41
N ASP A 333 -2.10 10.95 -25.18
CA ASP A 333 -3.14 11.33 -26.10
C ASP A 333 -2.43 11.45 -27.44
N PRO A 334 -2.80 10.63 -28.43
CA PRO A 334 -2.27 10.83 -29.75
C PRO A 334 -2.57 12.29 -30.04
N GLU A 335 -1.52 13.11 -30.22
CA GLU A 335 -1.69 14.37 -30.91
C GLU A 335 -2.66 14.06 -32.04
N GLU A 336 -3.68 14.90 -32.25
CA GLU A 336 -4.45 14.86 -33.47
C GLU A 336 -3.45 14.98 -34.63
N HIS A 337 -2.84 13.85 -34.99
CA HIS A 337 -2.45 13.52 -36.31
C HIS A 337 -3.82 13.53 -36.96
N GLN A 338 -4.21 14.72 -37.41
CA GLN A 338 -4.98 14.84 -38.61
C GLN A 338 -4.20 14.00 -39.61
N ILE A 339 -4.50 12.70 -39.64
CA ILE A 339 -4.04 11.82 -40.69
C ILE A 339 -4.62 12.51 -41.92
N SER A 340 -3.75 13.14 -42.70
CA SER A 340 -4.15 13.92 -43.86
C SER A 340 -4.72 12.91 -44.86
N LEU A 341 -6.03 12.74 -44.82
CA LEU A 341 -6.76 11.93 -45.79
C LEU A 341 -6.42 12.45 -47.19
N PRO A 342 -6.23 11.56 -48.19
CA PRO A 342 -5.97 11.96 -49.56
C PRO A 342 -6.98 13.01 -50.04
N ASP A 343 -6.51 13.94 -50.87
CA ASP A 343 -7.35 15.00 -51.42
C ASP A 343 -8.58 14.45 -52.15
N GLU A 344 -9.64 15.26 -52.25
CA GLU A 344 -10.93 14.90 -52.87
C GLU A 344 -10.81 14.49 -54.34
N ARG A 345 -9.67 14.81 -54.97
CA ARG A 345 -9.37 14.48 -56.37
C ARG A 345 -8.58 13.18 -56.53
N ASN A 346 -8.17 12.55 -55.43
CA ASN A 346 -7.42 11.31 -55.50
C ASN A 346 -8.31 10.17 -56.02
N ASP A 347 -7.82 9.43 -57.01
CA ASP A 347 -8.54 8.36 -57.71
C ASP A 347 -8.96 7.20 -56.80
N ILE A 348 -8.37 7.09 -55.61
CA ILE A 348 -8.75 6.09 -54.60
C ILE A 348 -10.21 6.25 -54.21
N TRP A 349 -10.70 7.48 -54.07
CA TRP A 349 -12.09 7.72 -53.71
C TRP A 349 -13.05 7.26 -54.81
N LYS A 350 -12.65 7.41 -56.08
CA LYS A 350 -13.40 6.89 -57.23
C LYS A 350 -13.35 5.36 -57.29
N ARG A 351 -12.21 4.75 -56.97
CA ARG A 351 -12.06 3.29 -56.89
C ARG A 351 -12.93 2.69 -55.78
N ILE A 352 -12.95 3.33 -54.60
CA ILE A 352 -13.85 2.97 -53.49
C ILE A 352 -15.31 3.08 -53.93
N LEU A 353 -15.70 4.07 -54.72
CA LEU A 353 -17.07 4.20 -55.20
C LEU A 353 -17.42 3.19 -56.32
N LYS A 354 -16.46 2.65 -57.06
CA LYS A 354 -16.73 1.73 -58.19
C LYS A 354 -16.67 0.25 -57.81
N ASP A 355 -15.91 -0.13 -56.79
CA ASP A 355 -15.68 -1.54 -56.44
C ASP A 355 -16.17 -1.86 -55.02
N ASP A 356 -17.15 -2.75 -54.92
CA ASP A 356 -17.77 -3.25 -53.69
C ASP A 356 -16.78 -3.95 -52.74
N THR A 357 -15.66 -4.45 -53.28
CA THR A 357 -14.70 -5.29 -52.57
C THR A 357 -13.35 -4.63 -52.29
N PHE A 358 -13.13 -3.42 -52.83
CA PHE A 358 -11.83 -2.74 -52.76
C PHE A 358 -11.37 -2.44 -51.32
N ILE A 359 -12.32 -2.14 -50.42
CA ILE A 359 -12.07 -2.00 -48.99
C ILE A 359 -13.05 -2.89 -48.24
N PRO A 360 -12.66 -4.11 -47.84
CA PRO A 360 -13.51 -4.97 -47.02
C PRO A 360 -13.68 -4.31 -45.65
N SER A 361 -14.90 -3.85 -45.38
CA SER A 361 -15.25 -3.26 -44.08
C SER A 361 -16.20 -4.17 -43.31
N SER A 362 -16.02 -4.28 -42.00
CA SER A 362 -17.02 -4.88 -41.11
C SER A 362 -18.08 -3.86 -40.68
N HIS A 363 -17.90 -2.58 -41.00
CA HIS A 363 -18.75 -1.48 -40.57
C HIS A 363 -20.01 -1.35 -41.46
N ILE A 364 -21.15 -1.77 -40.93
CA ILE A 364 -22.43 -1.82 -41.66
C ILE A 364 -22.84 -0.43 -42.19
N ALA A 365 -22.69 0.63 -41.38
CA ALA A 365 -23.05 1.98 -41.81
C ALA A 365 -22.18 2.50 -42.96
N TYR A 366 -20.93 2.04 -43.06
CA TYR A 366 -20.05 2.38 -44.18
C TYR A 366 -20.52 1.69 -45.47
N LYS A 367 -20.88 0.40 -45.39
CA LYS A 367 -21.45 -0.35 -46.51
C LYS A 367 -22.77 0.25 -47.02
N LEU A 368 -23.66 0.64 -46.11
CA LEU A 368 -24.92 1.28 -46.46
C LEU A 368 -24.69 2.64 -47.12
N LEU A 369 -23.74 3.43 -46.63
CA LEU A 369 -23.37 4.71 -47.23
C LEU A 369 -22.84 4.51 -48.66
N LEU A 370 -21.90 3.57 -48.86
CA LEU A 370 -21.35 3.28 -50.19
C LEU A 370 -22.44 2.79 -51.15
N SER A 371 -23.33 1.90 -50.71
CA SER A 371 -24.45 1.42 -51.52
C SER A 371 -25.38 2.55 -51.95
N ASN A 372 -25.72 3.47 -51.05
CA ASN A 372 -26.60 4.61 -51.34
C ASN A 372 -25.93 5.64 -52.28
N LEU A 373 -24.65 5.95 -52.04
CA LEU A 373 -23.90 6.87 -52.90
C LEU A 373 -23.69 6.28 -54.30
N ARG A 374 -23.46 4.97 -54.42
CA ARG A 374 -23.39 4.27 -55.71
C ARG A 374 -24.72 4.31 -56.45
N SER A 375 -25.84 4.05 -55.79
CA SER A 375 -27.15 4.15 -56.42
C SER A 375 -27.44 5.58 -56.90
N GLN A 376 -27.00 6.59 -56.15
CA GLN A 376 -27.14 8.01 -56.56
C GLN A 376 -26.30 8.34 -57.80
N ILE A 377 -25.08 7.80 -57.90
CA ILE A 377 -24.20 7.98 -59.06
C ILE A 377 -24.74 7.21 -60.29
N LEU A 378 -25.30 6.01 -60.09
CA LEU A 378 -25.92 5.22 -61.16
C LEU A 378 -27.17 5.89 -61.73
N MET A 379 -27.95 6.57 -60.89
CA MET A 379 -29.19 7.25 -61.30
C MET A 379 -28.91 8.60 -61.98
N ASN A 380 -27.86 9.31 -61.56
CA ASN A 380 -27.45 10.60 -62.14
C ASN A 380 -25.92 10.64 -62.32
N PRO A 381 -25.39 10.32 -63.51
CA PRO A 381 -23.95 10.24 -63.77
C PRO A 381 -23.32 11.62 -64.01
N ASP A 382 -23.68 12.61 -63.19
CA ASP A 382 -23.10 13.95 -63.26
C ASP A 382 -21.77 14.01 -62.51
N PRO A 383 -20.72 14.67 -63.07
CA PRO A 383 -19.41 14.78 -62.43
C PRO A 383 -19.46 15.53 -61.08
N VAL A 384 -20.48 16.39 -60.89
CA VAL A 384 -20.72 17.10 -59.63
C VAL A 384 -21.27 16.16 -58.55
N VAL A 385 -22.10 15.18 -58.93
CA VAL A 385 -22.68 14.19 -58.02
C VAL A 385 -21.61 13.20 -57.55
N GLU A 386 -20.71 12.80 -58.45
CA GLU A 386 -19.55 11.96 -58.12
C GLU A 386 -18.63 12.66 -57.11
N LEU A 387 -18.33 13.94 -57.31
CA LEU A 387 -17.48 14.72 -56.40
C LEU A 387 -18.12 14.91 -55.01
N ASN A 388 -19.43 15.11 -54.95
CA ASN A 388 -20.18 15.17 -53.69
C ASN A 388 -20.22 13.82 -52.96
N ALA A 389 -20.32 12.71 -53.69
CA ALA A 389 -20.22 11.37 -53.12
C ALA A 389 -18.83 11.12 -52.53
N VAL A 390 -17.76 11.50 -53.23
CA VAL A 390 -16.37 11.43 -52.72
C VAL A 390 -16.22 12.22 -51.42
N ARG A 391 -16.74 13.45 -51.36
CA ARG A 391 -16.72 14.27 -50.13
C ARG A 391 -17.43 13.59 -48.97
N ARG A 392 -18.64 13.05 -49.20
CA ARG A 392 -19.40 12.34 -48.15
C ARG A 392 -18.67 11.10 -47.63
N VAL A 393 -17.99 10.34 -48.50
CA VAL A 393 -17.16 9.20 -48.08
C VAL A 393 -15.97 9.67 -47.24
N ARG A 394 -15.26 10.70 -47.69
CA ARG A 394 -14.12 11.30 -46.99
C ARG A 394 -14.52 11.82 -45.61
N ASP A 395 -15.63 12.55 -45.54
CA ASP A 395 -16.18 13.08 -44.29
C ASP A 395 -16.61 11.95 -43.36
N PHE A 396 -17.26 10.91 -43.88
CA PHE A 396 -17.65 9.77 -43.06
C PHE A 396 -16.45 9.05 -42.45
N ILE A 397 -15.36 8.86 -43.22
CA ILE A 397 -14.11 8.28 -42.70
C ILE A 397 -13.46 9.23 -41.69
N LYS A 398 -13.47 10.55 -41.95
CA LYS A 398 -12.94 11.58 -41.03
C LYS A 398 -13.66 11.61 -39.69
N HIS A 399 -14.97 11.43 -39.67
CA HIS A 399 -15.75 11.41 -38.42
C HIS A 399 -15.62 10.10 -37.64
N ASN A 400 -15.35 8.98 -38.34
CA ASN A 400 -15.35 7.64 -37.75
C ASN A 400 -13.96 6.98 -37.70
N GLN A 401 -12.89 7.77 -37.72
CA GLN A 401 -11.49 7.27 -37.75
C GLN A 401 -11.16 6.29 -36.62
N ARG A 402 -11.79 6.45 -35.45
CA ARG A 402 -11.57 5.56 -34.29
C ARG A 402 -12.07 4.14 -34.51
N PHE A 403 -13.15 3.98 -35.25
CA PHE A 403 -13.81 2.69 -35.47
C PHE A 403 -13.41 2.03 -36.80
N MET A 404 -12.83 2.81 -37.73
CA MET A 404 -12.45 2.36 -39.07
C MET A 404 -10.93 2.37 -39.29
N GLN A 405 -10.17 1.87 -38.32
CA GLN A 405 -8.70 1.89 -38.41
C GLN A 405 -8.15 0.97 -39.51
N GLN A 406 -8.82 -0.14 -39.81
CA GLN A 406 -8.39 -1.10 -40.84
C GLN A 406 -8.62 -0.52 -42.25
N GLU A 407 -9.78 0.08 -42.45
CA GLU A 407 -10.18 0.77 -43.67
C GLU A 407 -9.29 1.99 -43.93
N LEU A 408 -9.02 2.77 -42.89
CA LEU A 408 -8.14 3.93 -42.99
C LEU A 408 -6.71 3.54 -43.36
N ARG A 409 -6.19 2.41 -42.84
CA ARG A 409 -4.89 1.88 -43.28
C ARG A 409 -4.88 1.49 -44.76
N MET A 410 -5.96 0.90 -45.27
CA MET A 410 -6.07 0.53 -46.69
C MET A 410 -6.22 1.74 -47.62
N VAL A 411 -6.99 2.76 -47.21
CA VAL A 411 -7.07 4.04 -47.94
C VAL A 411 -5.69 4.70 -48.02
N MET A 412 -4.89 4.61 -46.96
CA MET A 412 -3.56 5.19 -46.92
C MET A 412 -2.52 4.35 -47.69
N SER A 413 -2.55 3.02 -47.62
CA SER A 413 -1.63 2.17 -48.38
C SER A 413 -1.82 2.32 -49.89
N ASN A 414 -3.09 2.43 -50.31
CA ASN A 414 -3.46 2.67 -51.71
C ASN A 414 -3.40 4.16 -52.07
N GLY A 415 -3.31 5.02 -51.03
CA GLY A 415 -3.08 6.48 -50.95
C GLY A 415 -1.92 6.99 -51.76
N TYR A 416 -0.79 6.31 -51.53
CA TYR A 416 0.55 6.72 -51.91
C TYR A 416 1.17 5.80 -52.96
N SER A 417 0.41 4.86 -53.52
CA SER A 417 0.88 3.89 -54.53
C SER A 417 0.78 4.41 -55.97
N HIS A 418 0.95 5.72 -56.18
CA HIS A 418 1.13 6.34 -57.49
C HIS A 418 2.10 7.52 -57.43
#